data_AF-A0A961HQX1-F1
#
_entry.id   AF-A0A961HQX1-F1
#
_cell.length_a   1.000
_cell.length_b   1.000
_cell.length_c   1.000
_cell.angle_alpha   90.00
_cell.angle_beta   90.00
_cell.angle_gamma   90.00
#
_symmetry.space_group_name_H-M   'P 1'
#
loop_
_entity.id
_entity.type
_entity.pdbx_description
1 polymer ?
#
loop_
_entity_poly.entity_id
_entity_poly.type
_entity_poly.pdbx_seq_one_letter_code
_entity_poly.pdbx_strand_id
1 'polypeptide(L)' 'NPSVASAEIHLHCPLRGTDNPLACYHLMEYDRALARAAGGELMVLESQSNSGRDYCKVLLAMQQSDFSEVPAHKR' A
#
# COMPACT_ATOMS: atom_id res chain seq x y z
N ASN A 1 -3.42 -17.21 0.48
CA ASN A 1 -3.43 -17.38 -0.99
C ASN A 1 -1.98 -17.29 -1.45
N PRO A 2 -1.34 -18.36 -2.00
CA PRO A 2 0.09 -18.33 -2.34
C PRO A 2 0.47 -17.27 -3.39
N SER A 3 -0.54 -16.65 -4.03
CA SER A 3 -0.39 -15.54 -4.98
C SER A 3 -0.25 -14.15 -4.35
N VAL A 4 -0.43 -14.02 -3.02
CA VAL A 4 -0.38 -12.75 -2.29
C VAL A 4 0.75 -12.78 -1.26
N ALA A 5 1.67 -11.82 -1.37
CA ALA A 5 2.76 -11.62 -0.43
C ALA A 5 2.50 -10.39 0.45
N SER A 6 2.87 -10.48 1.73
CA SER A 6 2.92 -9.34 2.65
C SER A 6 4.33 -8.77 2.68
N ALA A 7 4.46 -7.45 2.64
CA ALA A 7 5.74 -6.76 2.67
C ALA A 7 5.66 -5.45 3.47
N GLU A 8 6.84 -4.93 3.82
CA GLU A 8 6.99 -3.68 4.57
C GLU A 8 7.85 -2.67 3.80
N ILE A 9 7.43 -1.41 3.80
CA ILE A 9 8.18 -0.30 3.21
C ILE A 9 8.72 0.57 4.35
N HIS A 10 10.04 0.46 4.57
CA HIS A 10 10.77 1.12 5.67
C HIS A 10 11.39 2.48 5.30
N LEU A 11 11.15 2.97 4.07
CA LEU A 11 11.60 4.32 3.69
C LEU A 11 10.89 5.38 4.53
N HIS A 12 11.58 6.47 4.86
CA HIS A 12 10.95 7.59 5.58
C HIS A 12 9.91 8.27 4.68
N CYS A 13 8.63 8.14 5.05
CA CYS A 13 7.52 8.73 4.28
C CYS A 13 7.36 10.22 4.62
N PRO A 14 7.30 11.12 3.62
CA PRO A 14 7.08 12.56 3.86
C PRO A 14 5.70 12.87 4.47
N LEU A 15 4.76 11.92 4.41
CA LEU A 15 3.43 12.05 5.01
C LEU A 15 3.35 11.44 6.41
N ARG A 16 4.47 10.96 7.00
CA ARG A 16 4.46 10.32 8.31
C ARG A 16 3.84 11.22 9.38
N GLY A 17 2.82 10.72 10.08
CA GLY A 17 2.13 11.44 11.15
C GLY A 17 1.31 12.64 10.71
N THR A 18 1.04 12.79 9.41
CA THR A 18 0.21 13.91 8.89
C THR A 18 -1.29 13.65 8.98
N ASP A 19 -1.70 12.41 9.29
CA ASP A 19 -3.07 11.94 9.26
C ASP A 19 -3.80 12.19 7.92
N ASN A 20 -3.04 12.12 6.81
CA ASN A 20 -3.56 12.38 5.47
C ASN A 20 -3.49 11.14 4.56
N PRO A 21 -4.44 10.19 4.70
CA PRO A 21 -4.46 8.97 3.89
C PRO A 21 -4.77 9.23 2.41
N LEU A 22 -5.44 10.35 2.05
CA LEU A 22 -5.69 10.71 0.66
C LEU A 22 -4.39 11.13 -0.05
N ALA A 23 -3.56 11.95 0.59
CA ALA A 23 -2.24 12.27 0.06
C ALA A 23 -1.36 11.01 -0.02
N CYS A 24 -1.48 10.09 0.94
CA CYS A 24 -0.76 8.81 0.90
C CYS A 24 -1.21 7.94 -0.28
N TYR A 25 -2.51 7.90 -0.55
CA TYR A 25 -3.04 7.25 -1.74
C TYR A 25 -2.38 7.81 -3.00
N HIS A 26 -2.37 9.13 -3.20
CA HIS A 26 -1.74 9.73 -4.39
C HIS A 26 -0.23 9.48 -4.46
N LEU A 27 0.49 9.57 -3.34
CA LEU A 27 1.93 9.31 -3.28
C LEU A 27 2.27 7.89 -3.78
N MET A 28 1.45 6.90 -3.41
CA MET A 28 1.64 5.49 -3.76
C MET A 28 1.13 5.11 -5.16
N GLU A 29 0.69 6.08 -5.98
CA GLU A 29 0.17 5.78 -7.32
C GLU A 29 1.23 5.22 -8.27
N TYR A 30 2.49 5.67 -8.14
CA TYR A 30 3.59 5.14 -8.93
C TYR A 30 3.78 3.63 -8.69
N ASP A 31 3.86 3.21 -7.42
CA ASP A 31 4.01 1.80 -7.05
C ASP A 31 2.84 0.93 -7.53
N ARG A 32 1.62 1.46 -7.42
CA ARG A 32 0.43 0.76 -7.94
C ARG A 32 0.44 0.65 -9.46
N ALA A 33 0.85 1.71 -10.16
CA ALA A 33 0.98 1.68 -11.62
C ALA A 33 2.03 0.68 -12.08
N LEU A 34 3.16 0.61 -11.37
CA LEU A 34 4.21 -0.38 -11.62
C LEU A 34 3.72 -1.81 -11.40
N ALA A 35 3.02 -2.06 -10.28
CA ALA A 35 2.43 -3.38 -10.01
C ALA A 35 1.45 -3.80 -11.12
N ARG A 36 0.56 -2.89 -11.55
CA ARG A 36 -0.39 -3.15 -12.66
C ARG A 36 0.32 -3.44 -13.98
N ALA A 37 1.39 -2.71 -14.30
CA ALA A 37 2.19 -2.95 -15.50
C ALA A 37 2.89 -4.33 -15.47
N ALA A 38 3.20 -4.84 -14.28
CA ALA A 38 3.74 -6.19 -14.07
C ALA A 38 2.65 -7.29 -14.02
N GLY A 39 1.39 -6.96 -14.27
CA GLY A 39 0.26 -7.91 -14.22
C GLY A 39 -0.27 -8.20 -12.81
N GLY A 40 0.19 -7.43 -11.83
CA GLY A 40 -0.16 -7.60 -10.43
C GLY A 40 -0.98 -6.45 -9.85
N GLU A 41 -1.09 -6.45 -8.52
CA GLU A 41 -1.79 -5.44 -7.75
C GLU A 41 -1.05 -5.15 -6.44
N LEU A 42 -1.07 -3.88 -6.01
CA LEU A 42 -0.49 -3.44 -4.75
C LEU A 42 -1.57 -2.75 -3.90
N MET A 43 -1.73 -3.22 -2.67
CA MET A 43 -2.61 -2.62 -1.67
C MET A 43 -1.77 -2.15 -0.46
N VAL A 44 -2.04 -0.94 0.02
CA VAL A 44 -1.50 -0.48 1.31
C VAL A 44 -2.48 -0.87 2.39
N LEU A 45 -2.05 -1.66 3.39
CA LEU A 45 -2.86 -2.08 4.54
C LEU A 45 -2.73 -1.13 5.72
N GLU A 46 -1.50 -0.71 6.02
CA GLU A 46 -1.21 0.26 7.07
C GLU A 46 -0.24 1.29 6.49
N SER A 47 -0.57 2.58 6.60
CA SER A 47 0.25 3.65 6.06
C SER A 47 1.00 4.39 7.17
N GLN A 48 2.20 4.91 6.87
CA GLN A 48 2.89 5.80 7.81
C GLN A 48 2.13 7.11 8.07
N SER A 49 1.14 7.48 7.24
CA SER A 49 0.42 8.75 7.44
C SER A 49 -0.50 8.73 8.64
N ASN A 50 -1.15 7.60 8.93
CA ASN A 50 -2.20 7.49 9.96
C ASN A 50 -2.10 6.26 10.88
N SER A 51 -1.19 5.30 10.65
CA SER A 51 -1.10 4.10 11.50
C SER A 51 -0.29 4.29 12.80
N GLY A 52 0.47 5.39 12.92
CA GLY A 52 1.44 5.58 14.00
C GLY A 52 2.72 4.73 13.86
N ARG A 53 2.84 3.92 12.80
CA ARG A 53 4.05 3.14 12.49
C ARG A 53 5.07 3.98 11.72
N ASP A 54 6.33 3.57 11.78
CA ASP A 54 7.44 4.11 11.01
C ASP A 54 7.68 3.39 9.66
N TYR A 55 6.82 2.42 9.31
CA TYR A 55 6.81 1.72 8.03
C TYR A 55 5.37 1.56 7.51
N CYS A 56 5.21 1.36 6.20
CA CYS A 56 3.93 0.94 5.62
C CYS A 56 3.88 -0.59 5.56
N LYS A 57 2.71 -1.18 5.79
CA LYS A 57 2.43 -2.57 5.42
C LYS A 57 1.67 -2.62 4.11
N VAL A 58 2.12 -3.48 3.20
CA VAL A 58 1.51 -3.64 1.89
C VAL A 58 1.25 -5.10 1.58
N LEU A 59 0.27 -5.35 0.72
CA LEU A 59 0.10 -6.60 0.03
C LEU A 59 0.45 -6.43 -1.44
N LEU A 60 1.15 -7.42 -1.99
CA LEU A 60 1.45 -7.53 -3.40
C LEU A 60 0.85 -8.83 -3.93
N ALA A 61 0.11 -8.76 -5.03
CA ALA A 61 -0.42 -9.90 -5.74
C ALA A 61 0.14 -9.96 -7.16
N MET A 62 0.53 -11.15 -7.63
CA MET A 62 1.08 -11.33 -8.99
C MET A 62 0.02 -11.59 -10.07
N GLN A 63 -1.25 -11.64 -9.68
CA GLN A 63 -2.44 -11.67 -10.52
C GLN A 63 -3.47 -10.77 -9.84
N GLN A 64 -4.44 -10.24 -10.59
CA GLN A 64 -5.59 -9.58 -9.98
C GLN A 64 -6.24 -10.56 -9.00
N SER A 65 -6.15 -10.21 -7.72
CA SER A 65 -6.57 -11.08 -6.64
C SER A 65 -7.51 -10.30 -5.76
N ASP A 66 -8.58 -10.94 -5.32
CA ASP A 66 -9.43 -10.38 -4.29
C ASP A 66 -8.64 -10.34 -2.98
N PHE A 67 -8.20 -9.14 -2.59
CA PHE A 67 -7.61 -8.94 -1.27
C PHE A 67 -8.73 -9.08 -0.25
N SER A 68 -8.64 -10.08 0.62
CA SER A 68 -9.60 -10.25 1.73
C SER A 68 -9.46 -9.20 2.83
N GLU A 69 -8.58 -8.20 2.64
CA GLU A 69 -8.16 -7.22 3.64
C GLU A 69 -8.67 -5.82 3.29
N VAL A 70 -8.87 -5.00 4.33
CA VAL A 70 -9.37 -3.62 4.17
C VAL A 70 -8.19 -2.70 3.83
N PRO A 71 -8.25 -1.94 2.72
CA PRO A 71 -7.19 -1.01 2.36
C PRO A 71 -7.08 0.17 3.34
N ALA A 72 -5.86 0.66 3.54
CA ALA A 72 -5.57 1.87 4.33
C ALA A 72 -6.22 3.13 3.74
N HIS A 73 -6.49 3.13 2.44
CA HIS A 73 -7.07 4.25 1.71
C HIS A 73 -8.53 3.95 1.37
N LYS A 74 -9.44 4.86 1.76
CA LYS A 74 -10.78 4.91 1.14
C LYS A 74 -10.67 5.75 -0.13
N ARG A 75 -11.28 5.27 -1.21
CA ARG A 75 -11.40 6.03 -2.47
C ARG A 75 -12.20 7.31 -2.25
#